data_AF-A0A060T7D8-F1
#
_entry.id   AF-A0A060T7D8-F1
#
_cell.length_a   1.000
_cell.length_b   1.000
_cell.length_c   1.000
_cell.angle_alpha   90.00
_cell.angle_beta   90.00
_cell.angle_gamma   90.00
#
_symmetry.space_group_name_H-M   'P 1'
#
loop_
_entity.id
_entity.type
_entity.pdbx_description
1 polymer ?
#
loop_
_entity_poly.entity_id
_entity_poly.type
_entity_poly.pdbx_seq_one_letter_code
_entity_poly.pdbx_strand_id
1 'polypeptide(L)'
;MRTDTPRASETPSRTPQNAGDSGFRDHANSASFKVRCYSDKPTREYPREPTAQSYHVPVLRLSNYKRAPVFHESQTRKNTAKRTMSFAQSDMLTNISRAKQARSARVSSWDHSGKNEDAWVIKPNETVVLADLEGPGSITHLWFVQTCRRIKGPGIMSYKDVGVAMSEVHNALGMNWEVMDEDYYRKVLIRMYWDDQEEPSVVAPLGDFFCLGNSMAANFDSLPFTVSVKPSEQLKYGGAAAFNCYLTMPFNKRARIEVENQNDVEYFQYFYIDYELYPEPLPKDTLYFHAHWRRENPTEGWGPNLQTNSKDTQIANLDGNNNYVILETEGKGNFIGCNHSVTHFQGTWWGEGDDMIFIDDDFDVKWPPSMHGTGGEDYFSQGWGMQKNAFPFCGTIIHEDDVPNTQVSYRWHLTDPIRFNKKIKVTMEHGHGNHLSDDWATTAYWYQTLPSPKLTILPMEQRLVRRPQLPAIELKKPPTDRLTDVQRKMHEQHEQRYKKFLEERKEWIDRRAANTRIYEKANIEHAKQIRQRYLASL
;
A
#
# COMPACT_ATOMS: atom_id res chain seq x y z
N MET A 1 -5.50 15.27 78.39
CA MET A 1 -4.06 15.59 78.57
C MET A 1 -3.50 15.77 77.18
N ARG A 2 -3.47 17.03 76.73
CA ARG A 2 -2.32 17.96 76.70
C ARG A 2 -1.47 17.73 75.44
N THR A 3 -1.74 18.45 74.35
CA THR A 3 -1.34 19.87 74.03
C THR A 3 0.12 19.90 73.49
N ASP A 4 0.56 20.74 72.55
CA ASP A 4 0.24 22.12 72.18
C ASP A 4 0.68 22.48 70.73
N THR A 5 0.00 23.48 70.16
CA THR A 5 0.37 24.36 69.03
C THR A 5 0.85 25.71 69.60
N PRO A 6 1.50 26.64 68.85
CA PRO A 6 0.77 27.78 68.21
C PRO A 6 1.35 28.28 66.86
N ARG A 7 0.53 28.63 65.84
CA ARG A 7 0.06 29.99 65.36
C ARG A 7 1.17 30.95 64.87
N ALA A 8 1.02 31.76 63.80
CA ALA A 8 -0.13 32.60 63.39
C ALA A 8 -0.03 33.05 61.88
N SER A 9 -1.15 33.16 61.13
CA SER A 9 -1.89 34.40 60.69
C SER A 9 -1.14 35.27 59.64
N GLU A 10 -1.67 35.88 58.57
CA GLU A 10 -3.01 36.34 58.18
C GLU A 10 -2.95 36.87 56.72
N THR A 11 -4.01 36.71 55.92
CA THR A 11 -4.36 37.52 54.71
C THR A 11 -5.36 38.62 55.13
N PRO A 12 -5.55 39.81 54.48
CA PRO A 12 -6.18 39.87 53.12
C PRO A 12 -6.06 41.17 52.25
N SER A 13 -6.40 41.00 50.95
CA SER A 13 -7.25 41.81 50.04
C SER A 13 -7.15 43.34 49.83
N ARG A 14 -7.16 43.69 48.52
CA ARG A 14 -7.95 44.72 47.77
C ARG A 14 -7.58 46.23 47.78
N THR A 15 -7.56 46.76 46.55
CA THR A 15 -7.61 48.11 45.92
C THR A 15 -8.59 49.14 46.55
N PRO A 16 -8.73 50.43 46.09
CA PRO A 16 -8.12 51.20 44.96
C PRO A 16 -7.70 52.68 45.31
N GLN A 17 -7.14 53.45 44.36
CA GLN A 17 -7.21 54.93 44.40
C GLN A 17 -7.24 55.56 42.98
N ASN A 18 -8.07 56.60 42.86
CA ASN A 18 -8.59 57.28 41.67
C ASN A 18 -7.81 58.54 41.24
N ALA A 19 -7.97 58.92 39.96
CA ALA A 19 -8.09 60.27 39.32
C ALA A 19 -7.10 61.39 39.72
N GLY A 20 -6.43 62.13 38.85
CA GLY A 20 -6.68 62.82 37.55
C GLY A 20 -5.51 63.86 37.42
N ASP A 21 -5.18 64.57 36.35
CA ASP A 21 -5.87 65.00 35.14
C ASP A 21 -4.82 65.66 34.19
N SER A 22 -5.23 65.92 32.94
CA SER A 22 -4.68 66.83 31.91
C SER A 22 -3.57 66.34 30.95
N GLY A 23 -3.86 66.45 29.64
CA GLY A 23 -2.84 66.46 28.58
C GLY A 23 -3.25 65.87 27.22
N PHE A 24 -4.20 66.51 26.53
CA PHE A 24 -4.50 66.26 25.11
C PHE A 24 -3.24 66.42 24.23
N ARG A 25 -2.93 65.44 23.37
CA ARG A 25 -2.28 65.65 22.06
C ARG A 25 -2.50 64.44 21.13
N ASP A 26 -3.02 64.78 19.96
CA ASP A 26 -3.37 63.91 18.84
C ASP A 26 -2.20 63.08 18.31
N HIS A 27 -2.48 61.82 17.95
CA HIS A 27 -1.97 61.20 16.72
C HIS A 27 -2.91 60.07 16.27
N ALA A 28 -3.81 60.42 15.35
CA ALA A 28 -4.56 59.48 14.55
C ALA A 28 -3.64 58.85 13.50
N ASN A 29 -3.56 57.51 13.47
CA ASN A 29 -3.07 56.77 12.32
C ASN A 29 -4.17 55.81 11.87
N SER A 30 -4.93 56.26 10.87
CA SER A 30 -5.82 55.43 10.07
C SER A 30 -5.04 54.94 8.85
N ALA A 31 -4.86 53.63 8.72
CA ALA A 31 -4.36 53.01 7.50
C ALA A 31 -5.50 52.23 6.85
N SER A 32 -6.06 52.85 5.82
CA SER A 32 -7.09 52.37 4.92
C SER A 32 -6.69 51.06 4.20
N PHE A 33 -7.58 50.08 4.21
CA PHE A 33 -7.58 48.97 3.25
C PHE A 33 -7.78 49.51 1.84
N LYS A 34 -6.76 49.41 0.98
CA LYS A 34 -6.90 49.59 -0.48
C LYS A 34 -7.00 48.22 -1.14
N VAL A 35 -8.21 47.91 -1.62
CA VAL A 35 -8.44 46.87 -2.64
C VAL A 35 -7.83 47.37 -3.95
N ARG A 36 -6.74 46.74 -4.42
CA ARG A 36 -6.24 46.94 -5.78
C ARG A 36 -6.94 45.97 -6.72
N CYS A 37 -7.82 46.52 -7.55
CA CYS A 37 -8.21 45.90 -8.81
C CYS A 37 -7.00 45.95 -9.75
N TYR A 38 -6.55 44.81 -10.25
CA TYR A 38 -5.65 44.73 -11.40
C TYR A 38 -6.49 44.31 -12.62
N SER A 39 -6.91 45.31 -13.39
CA SER A 39 -7.17 45.16 -14.82
C SER A 39 -5.89 45.61 -15.54
N ASP A 40 -5.26 44.70 -16.27
CA ASP A 40 -4.74 44.95 -17.63
C ASP A 40 -4.04 43.69 -18.15
N LYS A 41 -4.50 43.24 -19.32
CA LYS A 41 -3.93 42.11 -20.08
C LYS A 41 -2.58 42.51 -20.69
N PRO A 42 -1.75 41.53 -21.04
CA PRO A 42 -1.36 41.42 -22.44
C PRO A 42 -1.83 40.08 -23.01
N THR A 43 -2.47 40.17 -24.17
CA THR A 43 -2.91 39.06 -25.02
C THR A 43 -1.76 38.13 -25.35
N ARG A 44 -1.80 36.88 -24.86
CA ARG A 44 -1.02 35.78 -25.41
C ARG A 44 -1.72 35.31 -26.67
N GLU A 45 -1.12 35.57 -27.82
CA GLU A 45 -1.54 35.01 -29.10
C GLU A 45 -1.44 33.48 -29.04
N TYR A 46 -2.56 32.80 -29.31
CA TYR A 46 -2.57 31.39 -29.62
C TYR A 46 -1.98 31.20 -31.03
N PRO A 47 -1.01 30.30 -31.25
CA PRO A 47 -0.62 29.95 -32.60
C PRO A 47 -1.80 29.26 -33.30
N ARG A 48 -2.19 29.82 -34.45
CA ARG A 48 -3.20 29.30 -35.37
C ARG A 48 -2.84 27.88 -35.80
N GLU A 49 -3.87 27.07 -35.99
CA GLU A 49 -3.80 25.77 -36.66
C GLU A 49 -2.99 25.86 -37.97
N PRO A 50 -2.05 24.94 -38.24
CA PRO A 50 -1.45 24.85 -39.56
C PRO A 50 -2.44 24.20 -40.52
N THR A 51 -2.93 25.01 -41.45
CA THR A 51 -3.60 24.61 -42.68
C THR A 51 -2.83 23.51 -43.41
N ALA A 52 -3.56 22.52 -43.90
CA ALA A 52 -3.07 21.42 -44.73
C ALA A 52 -2.17 21.92 -45.87
N GLN A 53 -0.88 21.59 -45.80
CA GLN A 53 0.02 21.63 -46.94
C GLN A 53 0.27 20.19 -47.42
N SER A 54 -0.06 19.98 -48.69
CA SER A 54 0.18 18.78 -49.46
C SER A 54 1.68 18.45 -49.52
N TYR A 55 2.09 17.35 -48.91
CA TYR A 55 3.40 16.76 -49.13
C TYR A 55 3.35 15.86 -50.37
N HIS A 56 4.04 16.28 -51.43
CA HIS A 56 4.34 15.46 -52.59
C HIS A 56 5.26 14.30 -52.19
N VAL A 57 4.76 13.07 -52.34
CA VAL A 57 5.58 11.85 -52.27
C VAL A 57 6.22 11.61 -53.65
N PRO A 58 7.55 11.59 -53.79
CA PRO A 58 8.16 11.18 -55.05
C PRO A 58 8.09 9.65 -55.17
N VAL A 59 7.39 9.19 -56.21
CA VAL A 59 7.38 7.80 -56.66
C VAL A 59 8.74 7.48 -57.26
N LEU A 60 9.58 6.74 -56.53
CA LEU A 60 10.80 6.16 -57.08
C LEU A 60 10.51 4.79 -57.68
N ARG A 61 10.68 4.72 -59.01
CA ARG A 61 10.57 3.54 -59.85
C ARG A 61 11.58 2.47 -59.44
N LEU A 62 11.11 1.24 -59.28
CA LEU A 62 11.94 0.04 -59.28
C LEU A 62 12.43 -0.22 -60.71
N SER A 63 13.76 -0.25 -60.90
CA SER A 63 14.39 -0.80 -62.10
C SER A 63 15.51 -1.76 -61.71
N ASN A 64 15.26 -3.04 -62.01
CA ASN A 64 16.18 -4.13 -62.39
C ASN A 64 17.68 -3.95 -62.11
N TYR A 65 18.30 -4.88 -61.35
CA TYR A 65 19.58 -5.50 -61.75
C TYR A 65 19.81 -6.87 -61.07
N LYS A 66 19.75 -7.90 -61.92
CA LYS A 66 20.57 -9.14 -62.06
C LYS A 66 20.82 -10.09 -60.87
N ARG A 67 20.37 -11.35 -61.09
CA ARG A 67 20.81 -12.62 -60.48
C ARG A 67 22.28 -12.96 -60.80
N ALA A 68 22.99 -13.54 -59.83
CA ALA A 68 23.97 -14.64 -59.96
C ALA A 68 24.45 -15.10 -58.55
N PRO A 69 25.08 -16.27 -58.37
CA PRO A 69 24.56 -17.62 -58.59
C PRO A 69 24.52 -18.45 -57.27
N VAL A 70 23.85 -19.59 -57.34
CA VAL A 70 23.76 -20.61 -56.29
C VAL A 70 25.11 -21.33 -56.14
N PHE A 71 25.66 -21.37 -54.93
CA PHE A 71 26.70 -22.32 -54.54
C PHE A 71 26.11 -23.32 -53.55
N HIS A 72 26.10 -24.58 -53.96
CA HIS A 72 25.95 -25.73 -53.07
C HIS A 72 27.31 -26.01 -52.45
N GLU A 73 27.39 -25.96 -51.12
CA GLU A 73 28.46 -26.64 -50.39
C GLU A 73 27.90 -27.26 -49.11
N SER A 74 27.80 -28.59 -49.14
CA SER A 74 27.50 -29.43 -48.00
C SER A 74 28.72 -29.51 -47.09
N GLN A 75 28.64 -28.96 -45.87
CA GLN A 75 29.53 -29.39 -44.80
C GLN A 75 28.83 -29.30 -43.44
N THR A 76 28.55 -30.48 -42.91
CA THR A 76 28.32 -30.77 -41.49
C THR A 76 29.38 -30.07 -40.62
N ARG A 77 28.98 -29.06 -39.86
CA ARG A 77 29.77 -28.53 -38.73
C ARG A 77 28.93 -28.58 -37.46
N LYS A 78 29.38 -29.43 -36.54
CA LYS A 78 28.96 -29.50 -35.14
C LYS A 78 29.05 -28.09 -34.54
N ASN A 79 27.89 -27.49 -34.24
CA ASN A 79 27.81 -26.23 -33.51
C ASN A 79 28.07 -26.45 -32.02
N THR A 80 29.32 -26.78 -31.66
CA THR A 80 29.88 -26.45 -30.35
C THR A 80 30.37 -25.01 -30.39
N ALA A 81 29.45 -24.07 -30.58
CA ALA A 81 29.72 -22.67 -30.29
C ALA A 81 29.52 -22.50 -28.78
N LYS A 82 30.61 -22.66 -28.01
CA LYS A 82 30.76 -21.99 -26.72
C LYS A 82 30.52 -20.50 -26.98
N ARG A 83 29.28 -20.06 -26.78
CA ARG A 83 28.92 -18.64 -26.76
C ARG A 83 29.50 -18.11 -25.46
N THR A 84 30.77 -17.71 -25.48
CA THR A 84 31.30 -16.70 -24.56
C THR A 84 30.58 -15.39 -24.91
N MET A 85 29.31 -15.29 -24.53
CA MET A 85 28.61 -14.02 -24.48
C MET A 85 29.09 -13.33 -23.21
N SER A 86 29.91 -12.30 -23.44
CA SER A 86 30.14 -11.18 -22.55
C SER A 86 28.96 -10.96 -21.60
N PHE A 87 29.27 -10.83 -20.30
CA PHE A 87 28.40 -10.32 -19.24
C PHE A 87 27.96 -8.88 -19.54
N ALA A 88 27.24 -8.65 -20.63
CA ALA A 88 26.37 -7.49 -20.72
C ALA A 88 25.24 -7.75 -19.72
N GLN A 89 25.46 -7.37 -18.46
CA GLN A 89 24.38 -7.21 -17.48
C GLN A 89 23.28 -6.44 -18.18
N SER A 90 22.17 -7.11 -18.44
CA SER A 90 21.06 -6.51 -19.17
C SER A 90 20.23 -5.69 -18.19
N ASP A 91 20.31 -4.37 -18.32
CA ASP A 91 19.46 -3.45 -17.58
C ASP A 91 18.03 -3.40 -18.16
N MET A 92 17.12 -2.72 -17.45
CA MET A 92 15.71 -2.58 -17.84
C MET A 92 15.51 -2.00 -19.25
N LEU A 93 16.27 -0.97 -19.64
CA LEU A 93 16.14 -0.30 -20.94
C LEU A 93 16.78 -1.12 -22.06
N THR A 94 17.85 -1.85 -21.77
CA THR A 94 18.44 -2.78 -22.72
C THR A 94 17.49 -3.97 -22.96
N ASN A 95 16.83 -4.49 -21.92
CA ASN A 95 15.92 -5.63 -22.01
C ASN A 95 14.75 -5.41 -22.96
N ILE A 96 14.14 -4.22 -22.96
CA ILE A 96 13.00 -3.91 -23.85
C ILE A 96 13.36 -3.93 -25.35
N SER A 97 14.65 -3.76 -25.69
CA SER A 97 15.11 -3.78 -27.08
C SER A 97 15.42 -5.19 -27.62
N ARG A 98 15.34 -6.21 -26.76
CA ARG A 98 15.70 -7.60 -27.10
C ARG A 98 14.44 -8.43 -27.30
N ALA A 99 14.40 -9.20 -28.39
CA ALA A 99 13.38 -10.22 -28.57
C ALA A 99 13.51 -11.30 -27.48
N LYS A 100 12.41 -11.58 -26.78
CA LYS A 100 12.29 -12.65 -25.79
C LYS A 100 11.26 -13.66 -26.27
N GLN A 101 11.60 -14.95 -26.28
CA GLN A 101 10.64 -16.01 -26.56
C GLN A 101 9.79 -16.25 -25.30
N ALA A 102 8.67 -15.53 -25.20
CA ALA A 102 7.73 -15.59 -24.11
C ALA A 102 6.32 -15.25 -24.60
N ARG A 103 5.30 -15.55 -23.78
CA ARG A 103 3.92 -15.13 -24.03
C ARG A 103 3.39 -14.31 -22.86
N SER A 104 3.08 -13.04 -23.11
CA SER A 104 2.35 -12.21 -22.15
C SER A 104 0.88 -12.58 -22.11
N ALA A 105 0.31 -12.50 -20.91
CA ALA A 105 -1.09 -12.75 -20.64
C ALA A 105 -1.54 -11.99 -19.37
N ARG A 106 -2.85 -11.91 -19.17
CA ARG A 106 -3.47 -11.23 -18.03
C ARG A 106 -4.63 -12.04 -17.49
N VAL A 107 -4.70 -12.13 -16.17
CA VAL A 107 -5.94 -12.45 -15.46
C VAL A 107 -6.47 -11.15 -14.87
N SER A 108 -7.78 -10.89 -14.99
CA SER A 108 -8.38 -9.67 -14.46
C SER A 108 -9.78 -9.90 -13.91
N SER A 109 -10.30 -8.87 -13.26
CA SER A 109 -11.66 -8.81 -12.71
C SER A 109 -12.76 -8.58 -13.76
N TRP A 110 -12.42 -8.57 -15.05
CA TRP A 110 -13.33 -8.18 -16.13
C TRP A 110 -14.63 -9.01 -16.14
N ASP A 111 -15.70 -8.40 -16.63
CA ASP A 111 -16.98 -9.06 -16.79
C ASP A 111 -16.95 -10.01 -18.01
N HIS A 112 -16.93 -11.33 -17.77
CA HIS A 112 -16.85 -12.33 -18.83
C HIS A 112 -18.05 -12.34 -19.78
N SER A 113 -19.14 -11.64 -19.45
CA SER A 113 -20.26 -11.43 -20.38
C SER A 113 -19.97 -10.34 -21.43
N GLY A 114 -18.86 -9.61 -21.30
CA GLY A 114 -18.50 -8.47 -22.15
C GLY A 114 -19.21 -7.17 -21.78
N LYS A 115 -19.87 -7.11 -20.61
CA LYS A 115 -20.46 -5.88 -20.08
C LYS A 115 -19.45 -5.16 -19.17
N ASN A 116 -19.93 -4.39 -18.18
CA ASN A 116 -19.13 -3.43 -17.42
C ASN A 116 -19.25 -3.67 -15.89
N GLU A 117 -19.55 -4.90 -15.46
CA GLU A 117 -19.54 -5.25 -14.04
C GLU A 117 -18.16 -5.77 -13.58
N ASP A 118 -17.10 -5.02 -13.87
CA ASP A 118 -15.70 -5.48 -13.75
C ASP A 118 -15.12 -5.53 -12.33
N ALA A 119 -15.96 -5.35 -11.30
CA ALA A 119 -15.57 -5.56 -9.90
C ALA A 119 -16.13 -6.88 -9.39
N TRP A 120 -15.23 -7.70 -8.86
CA TRP A 120 -15.59 -8.89 -8.11
C TRP A 120 -16.11 -8.52 -6.73
N VAL A 121 -17.09 -9.27 -6.25
CA VAL A 121 -17.72 -9.07 -4.93
C VAL A 121 -17.42 -10.28 -4.06
N ILE A 122 -16.70 -10.07 -2.97
CA ILE A 122 -16.31 -11.10 -2.01
C ILE A 122 -17.07 -10.86 -0.71
N LYS A 123 -17.86 -11.84 -0.28
CA LYS A 123 -18.68 -11.73 0.93
C LYS A 123 -17.83 -11.80 2.21
N PRO A 124 -18.39 -11.38 3.36
CA PRO A 124 -17.76 -11.57 4.66
C PRO A 124 -17.28 -13.01 4.87
N ASN A 125 -16.05 -13.15 5.36
CA ASN A 125 -15.37 -14.42 5.67
C ASN A 125 -15.20 -15.37 4.47
N GLU A 126 -15.23 -14.85 3.25
CA GLU A 126 -14.95 -15.63 2.05
C GLU A 126 -13.53 -15.40 1.52
N THR A 127 -12.95 -16.47 0.97
CA THR A 127 -11.73 -16.43 0.16
C THR A 127 -12.07 -16.65 -1.32
N VAL A 128 -11.38 -15.94 -2.21
CA VAL A 128 -11.45 -16.11 -3.67
C VAL A 128 -10.06 -16.23 -4.25
N VAL A 129 -9.88 -17.13 -5.22
CA VAL A 129 -8.67 -17.23 -6.04
C VAL A 129 -8.75 -16.21 -7.17
N LEU A 130 -7.88 -15.19 -7.14
CA LEU A 130 -7.81 -14.18 -8.20
C LEU A 130 -7.11 -14.71 -9.45
N ALA A 131 -6.05 -15.52 -9.26
CA ALA A 131 -5.32 -16.15 -10.33
C ALA A 131 -4.80 -17.53 -9.91
N ASP A 132 -4.83 -18.48 -10.84
CA ASP A 132 -4.24 -19.81 -10.73
C ASP A 132 -3.59 -20.16 -12.08
N LEU A 133 -2.28 -19.99 -12.15
CA LEU A 133 -1.51 -19.96 -13.38
C LEU A 133 -0.62 -21.21 -13.47
N GLU A 134 -0.59 -21.85 -14.63
CA GLU A 134 0.34 -22.96 -14.91
C GLU A 134 1.65 -22.42 -15.52
N GLY A 135 2.79 -22.82 -14.95
CA GLY A 135 4.13 -22.38 -15.34
C GLY A 135 4.78 -23.22 -16.46
N PRO A 136 6.04 -22.93 -16.82
CA PRO A 136 6.90 -21.91 -16.19
C PRO A 136 6.55 -20.49 -16.65
N GLY A 137 6.74 -19.52 -15.76
CA GLY A 137 6.41 -18.13 -16.02
C GLY A 137 6.87 -17.16 -14.93
N SER A 138 6.44 -15.91 -15.05
CA SER A 138 6.61 -14.90 -14.01
C SER A 138 5.46 -13.91 -14.05
N ILE A 139 4.92 -13.57 -12.88
CA ILE A 139 4.04 -12.39 -12.74
C ILE A 139 4.94 -11.17 -12.84
N THR A 140 4.52 -10.19 -13.64
CA THR A 140 5.32 -9.00 -13.96
C THR A 140 4.68 -7.71 -13.45
N HIS A 141 3.36 -7.72 -13.24
CA HIS A 141 2.66 -6.56 -12.72
C HIS A 141 1.33 -6.94 -12.04
N LEU A 142 1.06 -6.28 -10.93
CA LEU A 142 -0.22 -6.30 -10.23
C LEU A 142 -0.80 -4.89 -10.22
N TRP A 143 -2.06 -4.73 -10.61
CA TRP A 143 -2.83 -3.49 -10.41
C TRP A 143 -4.12 -3.80 -9.67
N PHE A 144 -4.40 -3.10 -8.56
CA PHE A 144 -5.52 -3.39 -7.66
C PHE A 144 -6.26 -2.09 -7.31
N VAL A 145 -7.61 -2.11 -7.41
CA VAL A 145 -8.49 -1.05 -6.90
C VAL A 145 -9.63 -1.69 -6.13
N GLN A 146 -9.97 -1.14 -4.96
CA GLN A 146 -10.87 -1.81 -4.03
C GLN A 146 -11.67 -0.87 -3.13
N THR A 147 -12.74 -1.40 -2.54
CA THR A 147 -13.54 -0.68 -1.53
C THR A 147 -14.32 -1.65 -0.62
N CYS A 148 -14.55 -1.23 0.61
CA CYS A 148 -15.54 -1.79 1.54
C CYS A 148 -16.43 -0.64 2.03
N ARG A 149 -17.75 -0.76 1.86
CA ARG A 149 -18.71 0.31 2.20
C ARG A 149 -19.68 -0.14 3.28
N ARG A 150 -19.94 0.74 4.25
CA ARG A 150 -21.01 0.60 5.25
C ARG A 150 -22.19 1.49 4.89
N ILE A 151 -23.38 0.90 4.83
CA ILE A 151 -24.62 1.62 4.55
C ILE A 151 -25.10 2.31 5.83
N LYS A 152 -25.29 3.63 5.78
CA LYS A 152 -25.80 4.43 6.90
C LYS A 152 -27.30 4.66 6.80
N GLY A 153 -27.83 4.67 5.58
CA GLY A 153 -29.25 4.75 5.30
C GLY A 153 -29.55 4.63 3.81
N PRO A 154 -30.82 4.71 3.40
CA PRO A 154 -31.19 4.60 2.00
C PRO A 154 -30.85 5.88 1.23
N GLY A 155 -30.04 5.74 0.17
CA GLY A 155 -29.89 6.76 -0.87
C GLY A 155 -31.17 6.93 -1.70
N ILE A 156 -31.23 7.94 -2.55
CA ILE A 156 -32.37 8.12 -3.47
C ILE A 156 -32.26 7.26 -4.74
N MET A 157 -31.06 6.77 -5.08
CA MET A 157 -30.87 5.82 -6.19
C MET A 157 -31.16 4.40 -5.73
N SER A 158 -31.84 3.60 -6.56
CA SER A 158 -31.94 2.14 -6.34
C SER A 158 -30.64 1.45 -6.78
N TYR A 159 -30.20 0.44 -6.03
CA TYR A 159 -29.08 -0.42 -6.46
C TYR A 159 -29.36 -1.18 -7.75
N LYS A 160 -30.64 -1.31 -8.16
CA LYS A 160 -31.01 -1.92 -9.43
C LYS A 160 -30.65 -1.04 -10.63
N ASP A 161 -30.59 0.28 -10.41
CA ASP A 161 -30.29 1.27 -11.45
C ASP A 161 -28.81 1.68 -11.46
N VAL A 162 -28.08 1.39 -10.38
CA VAL A 162 -26.66 1.70 -10.24
C VAL A 162 -25.81 0.56 -10.82
N GLY A 163 -25.20 0.79 -11.98
CA GLY A 163 -24.34 -0.19 -12.66
C GLY A 163 -22.89 -0.24 -12.17
N VAL A 164 -22.53 0.53 -11.14
CA VAL A 164 -21.15 0.66 -10.64
C VAL A 164 -20.99 0.02 -9.26
N ALA A 165 -19.76 -0.42 -8.95
CA ALA A 165 -19.45 -1.05 -7.66
C ALA A 165 -19.64 -0.11 -6.45
N MET A 166 -19.51 1.20 -6.66
CA MET A 166 -19.67 2.23 -5.63
C MET A 166 -20.16 3.52 -6.27
N SER A 167 -21.01 4.25 -5.55
CA SER A 167 -21.43 5.59 -5.99
C SER A 167 -20.37 6.58 -5.55
N GLU A 168 -19.54 7.09 -6.49
CA GLU A 168 -18.53 8.13 -6.21
C GLU A 168 -19.14 9.53 -5.96
N VAL A 169 -20.30 9.57 -5.32
CA VAL A 169 -21.03 10.78 -5.02
C VAL A 169 -20.90 11.08 -3.53
N HIS A 170 -20.63 12.35 -3.22
CA HIS A 170 -20.52 12.78 -1.84
C HIS A 170 -21.90 12.74 -1.16
N ASN A 171 -21.98 12.17 0.05
CA ASN A 171 -23.24 11.97 0.79
C ASN A 171 -24.07 13.26 0.98
N ALA A 172 -23.44 14.43 0.97
CA ALA A 172 -24.13 15.72 1.05
C ALA A 172 -25.14 15.98 -0.08
N LEU A 173 -25.01 15.29 -1.22
CA LEU A 173 -25.94 15.39 -2.35
C LEU A 173 -27.15 14.45 -2.20
N GLY A 174 -27.17 13.57 -1.20
CA GLY A 174 -28.30 12.68 -0.91
C GLY A 174 -28.49 11.50 -1.87
N MET A 175 -27.66 11.39 -2.92
CA MET A 175 -27.73 10.32 -3.93
C MET A 175 -27.50 8.93 -3.31
N ASN A 176 -26.53 8.84 -2.41
CA ASN A 176 -26.16 7.68 -1.61
C ASN A 176 -25.96 8.11 -0.14
N TRP A 177 -26.01 7.15 0.77
CA TRP A 177 -25.62 7.36 2.16
C TRP A 177 -24.81 6.16 2.66
N GLU A 178 -23.57 6.10 2.19
CA GLU A 178 -22.61 5.06 2.51
C GLU A 178 -21.27 5.70 2.92
N VAL A 179 -20.52 5.00 3.75
CA VAL A 179 -19.18 5.44 4.18
C VAL A 179 -18.18 4.32 3.97
N MET A 180 -16.91 4.64 3.83
CA MET A 180 -15.86 3.62 3.84
C MET A 180 -15.83 2.92 5.20
N ASP A 181 -15.52 1.62 5.18
CA ASP A 181 -14.94 0.99 6.36
C ASP A 181 -13.51 1.49 6.51
N GLU A 182 -13.20 2.11 7.65
CA GLU A 182 -11.91 2.76 7.89
C GLU A 182 -10.73 1.76 7.99
N ASP A 183 -11.01 0.50 8.33
CA ASP A 183 -9.98 -0.52 8.63
C ASP A 183 -9.82 -1.57 7.54
N TYR A 184 -10.60 -1.51 6.46
CA TYR A 184 -10.74 -2.66 5.57
C TYR A 184 -9.44 -3.11 4.91
N TYR A 185 -8.47 -2.21 4.70
CA TYR A 185 -7.15 -2.57 4.19
C TYR A 185 -6.39 -3.54 5.09
N ARG A 186 -6.70 -3.53 6.40
CA ARG A 186 -6.19 -4.49 7.38
C ARG A 186 -7.15 -5.62 7.69
N LYS A 187 -8.32 -5.69 7.05
CA LYS A 187 -9.28 -6.80 7.18
C LYS A 187 -9.29 -7.72 5.96
N VAL A 188 -8.70 -7.30 4.85
CA VAL A 188 -8.52 -8.13 3.66
C VAL A 188 -7.09 -8.66 3.65
N LEU A 189 -6.92 -9.97 3.52
CA LEU A 189 -5.60 -10.60 3.41
C LEU A 189 -5.32 -10.98 1.96
N ILE A 190 -4.08 -10.79 1.53
CA ILE A 190 -3.55 -11.36 0.29
C ILE A 190 -2.63 -12.53 0.63
N ARG A 191 -2.78 -13.63 -0.11
CA ARG A 191 -1.87 -14.79 -0.06
C ARG A 191 -1.40 -15.17 -1.44
N MET A 192 -0.12 -15.53 -1.55
CA MET A 192 0.45 -16.04 -2.80
C MET A 192 1.21 -17.33 -2.55
N TYR A 193 1.06 -18.28 -3.46
CA TYR A 193 1.65 -19.61 -3.42
C TYR A 193 2.44 -19.84 -4.71
N TRP A 194 3.68 -20.30 -4.57
CA TRP A 194 4.52 -20.66 -5.70
C TRP A 194 4.66 -22.17 -5.81
N ASP A 195 4.68 -22.64 -7.04
CA ASP A 195 4.66 -24.05 -7.41
C ASP A 195 3.54 -24.81 -6.67
N ASP A 196 3.77 -26.08 -6.33
CA ASP A 196 2.78 -26.94 -5.69
C ASP A 196 2.86 -26.86 -4.16
N GLN A 197 3.37 -25.76 -3.59
CA GLN A 197 3.52 -25.62 -2.15
C GLN A 197 2.16 -25.39 -1.48
N GLU A 198 1.96 -26.04 -0.33
CA GLU A 198 0.76 -25.85 0.49
C GLU A 198 0.81 -24.55 1.28
N GLU A 199 2.00 -24.17 1.77
CA GLU A 199 2.20 -22.96 2.57
C GLU A 199 2.41 -21.73 1.66
N PRO A 200 1.80 -20.57 1.98
CA PRO A 200 1.96 -19.35 1.20
C PRO A 200 3.34 -18.72 1.41
N SER A 201 3.92 -18.21 0.33
CA SER A 201 5.17 -17.44 0.33
C SER A 201 4.94 -15.95 0.60
N VAL A 202 3.69 -15.49 0.41
CA VAL A 202 3.25 -14.12 0.71
C VAL A 202 2.06 -14.18 1.67
N VAL A 203 2.13 -13.48 2.80
CA VAL A 203 1.02 -13.29 3.74
C VAL A 203 1.07 -11.87 4.31
N ALA A 204 0.10 -11.05 3.94
CA ALA A 204 0.00 -9.68 4.44
C ALA A 204 -1.44 -9.15 4.36
N PRO A 205 -1.81 -8.16 5.19
CA PRO A 205 -2.97 -7.33 4.89
C PRO A 205 -2.79 -6.62 3.54
N LEU A 206 -3.87 -6.51 2.78
CA LEU A 206 -3.83 -6.04 1.40
C LEU A 206 -3.24 -4.63 1.29
N GLY A 207 -3.60 -3.72 2.20
CA GLY A 207 -3.03 -2.36 2.19
C GLY A 207 -1.53 -2.37 2.45
N ASP A 208 -1.10 -3.01 3.54
CA ASP A 208 0.30 -3.02 3.94
C ASP A 208 1.21 -3.73 2.89
N PHE A 209 0.70 -4.73 2.15
CA PHE A 209 1.41 -5.32 0.99
C PHE A 209 1.69 -4.32 -0.15
N PHE A 210 0.83 -3.33 -0.34
CA PHE A 210 1.04 -2.25 -1.31
C PHE A 210 1.59 -0.98 -0.65
N CYS A 211 2.20 -1.12 0.53
CA CYS A 211 2.78 -0.04 1.34
C CYS A 211 1.77 1.00 1.86
N LEU A 212 0.48 0.71 1.82
CA LEU A 212 -0.54 1.54 2.46
C LEU A 212 -0.57 1.22 3.96
N GLY A 213 0.30 1.91 4.70
CA GLY A 213 0.41 1.82 6.14
C GLY A 213 -0.85 2.33 6.87
N ASN A 214 -1.16 1.75 8.02
CA ASN A 214 -2.22 2.20 8.92
C ASN A 214 -3.61 2.36 8.28
N SER A 215 -3.94 1.56 7.24
CA SER A 215 -5.20 1.66 6.49
C SER A 215 -5.48 3.09 5.98
N MET A 216 -4.46 3.95 5.87
CA MET A 216 -4.59 5.34 5.47
C MET A 216 -4.04 5.55 4.07
N ALA A 217 -4.91 5.98 3.15
CA ALA A 217 -4.52 6.15 1.75
C ALA A 217 -3.63 7.39 1.55
N ALA A 218 -2.47 7.20 0.94
CA ALA A 218 -1.57 8.29 0.56
C ALA A 218 -0.90 8.01 -0.79
N ASN A 219 -0.81 9.05 -1.63
CA ASN A 219 -0.05 8.98 -2.88
C ASN A 219 1.44 8.78 -2.61
N PHE A 220 2.06 7.82 -3.29
CA PHE A 220 3.53 7.73 -3.40
C PHE A 220 3.94 6.97 -4.67
N ASP A 221 5.20 7.17 -5.07
CA ASP A 221 5.83 6.50 -6.20
C ASP A 221 7.21 5.99 -5.78
N SER A 222 7.45 4.70 -6.03
CA SER A 222 8.74 4.05 -5.90
C SER A 222 8.90 3.06 -7.06
N LEU A 223 10.10 2.53 -7.27
CA LEU A 223 10.33 1.59 -8.38
C LEU A 223 9.48 0.31 -8.27
N PRO A 224 9.35 -0.35 -7.09
CA PRO A 224 8.55 -1.57 -6.96
C PRO A 224 7.05 -1.33 -6.82
N PHE A 225 6.65 -0.24 -6.16
CA PHE A 225 5.25 0.02 -5.79
C PHE A 225 4.86 1.47 -6.07
N THR A 226 3.64 1.66 -6.55
CA THR A 226 3.01 2.99 -6.61
C THR A 226 1.59 2.91 -6.07
N VAL A 227 1.17 3.97 -5.37
CA VAL A 227 -0.21 4.13 -4.89
C VAL A 227 -0.73 5.47 -5.37
N SER A 228 -1.87 5.44 -6.06
CA SER A 228 -2.56 6.63 -6.54
C SER A 228 -3.88 6.83 -5.79
N VAL A 229 -4.06 8.01 -5.24
CA VAL A 229 -5.18 8.35 -4.36
C VAL A 229 -5.87 9.61 -4.89
N LYS A 230 -7.19 9.53 -5.00
CA LYS A 230 -8.02 10.70 -5.33
C LYS A 230 -7.82 11.78 -4.26
N PRO A 231 -7.70 13.08 -4.60
CA PRO A 231 -7.45 14.12 -3.61
C PRO A 231 -8.43 14.14 -2.43
N SER A 232 -9.70 13.75 -2.66
CA SER A 232 -10.71 13.67 -1.61
C SER A 232 -10.54 12.49 -0.65
N GLU A 233 -9.68 11.51 -0.98
CA GLU A 233 -9.42 10.29 -0.21
C GLU A 233 -8.03 10.29 0.45
N GLN A 234 -7.18 11.26 0.11
CA GLN A 234 -5.83 11.43 0.64
C GLN A 234 -5.87 11.62 2.17
N LEU A 235 -5.00 10.88 2.88
CA LEU A 235 -4.86 10.83 4.34
C LEU A 235 -6.16 10.48 5.08
N LYS A 236 -7.02 9.66 4.46
CA LYS A 236 -8.22 9.10 5.12
C LYS A 236 -8.07 7.62 5.38
N TYR A 237 -8.49 7.20 6.57
CA TYR A 237 -8.66 5.79 6.89
C TYR A 237 -9.71 5.17 5.96
N GLY A 238 -9.33 4.06 5.32
CA GLY A 238 -10.16 3.38 4.34
C GLY A 238 -10.37 4.16 3.04
N GLY A 239 -9.57 5.21 2.77
CA GLY A 239 -9.66 5.97 1.52
C GLY A 239 -9.47 5.08 0.28
N ALA A 240 -10.24 5.33 -0.77
CA ALA A 240 -10.08 4.57 -2.02
C ALA A 240 -8.74 4.89 -2.69
N ALA A 241 -8.04 3.86 -3.15
CA ALA A 241 -6.74 4.00 -3.81
C ALA A 241 -6.56 2.94 -4.91
N ALA A 242 -5.69 3.27 -5.88
CA ALA A 242 -5.19 2.34 -6.88
C ALA A 242 -3.76 1.95 -6.53
N PHE A 243 -3.49 0.64 -6.55
CA PHE A 243 -2.20 0.08 -6.19
C PHE A 243 -1.53 -0.54 -7.41
N ASN A 244 -0.20 -0.41 -7.51
CA ASN A 244 0.61 -1.13 -8.47
C ASN A 244 1.79 -1.81 -7.78
N CYS A 245 2.15 -3.01 -8.24
CA CYS A 245 3.38 -3.70 -7.88
C CYS A 245 4.07 -4.19 -9.16
N TYR A 246 5.36 -3.90 -9.30
CA TYR A 246 6.20 -4.22 -10.46
C TYR A 246 7.30 -5.25 -10.14
N LEU A 247 7.26 -5.85 -8.95
CA LEU A 247 8.18 -6.92 -8.58
C LEU A 247 7.88 -8.18 -9.39
N THR A 248 8.93 -8.77 -9.98
CA THR A 248 8.80 -9.99 -10.78
C THR A 248 8.63 -11.19 -9.87
N MET A 249 7.54 -11.95 -10.01
CA MET A 249 7.26 -13.12 -9.17
C MET A 249 7.36 -14.40 -10.01
N PRO A 250 8.53 -15.05 -10.05
CA PRO A 250 8.73 -16.26 -10.85
C PRO A 250 7.99 -17.46 -10.27
N PHE A 251 7.55 -18.36 -11.15
CA PHE A 251 6.97 -19.65 -10.79
C PHE A 251 7.31 -20.68 -11.86
N ASN A 252 7.72 -21.87 -11.46
CA ASN A 252 8.15 -22.90 -12.41
C ASN A 252 6.99 -23.84 -12.79
N LYS A 253 6.14 -24.16 -11.83
CA LYS A 253 4.98 -25.06 -12.01
C LYS A 253 3.66 -24.34 -11.92
N ARG A 254 3.47 -23.50 -10.88
CA ARG A 254 2.17 -22.90 -10.59
C ARG A 254 2.32 -21.59 -9.83
N ALA A 255 1.44 -20.63 -10.07
CA ALA A 255 1.29 -19.45 -9.23
C ALA A 255 -0.18 -19.28 -8.86
N ARG A 256 -0.48 -19.18 -7.57
CA ARG A 256 -1.84 -18.96 -7.06
C ARG A 256 -1.88 -17.72 -6.19
N ILE A 257 -2.80 -16.80 -6.49
CA ILE A 257 -3.06 -15.59 -5.70
C ILE A 257 -4.48 -15.66 -5.15
N GLU A 258 -4.62 -15.49 -3.85
CA GLU A 258 -5.88 -15.50 -3.12
C GLU A 258 -6.07 -14.19 -2.35
N VAL A 259 -7.34 -13.77 -2.24
CA VAL A 259 -7.76 -12.72 -1.30
C VAL A 259 -8.83 -13.27 -0.36
N GLU A 260 -8.69 -12.97 0.93
CA GLU A 260 -9.64 -13.34 1.98
C GLU A 260 -10.24 -12.07 2.57
N ASN A 261 -11.56 -11.94 2.51
CA ASN A 261 -12.29 -10.85 3.16
C ASN A 261 -12.66 -11.24 4.59
N GLN A 262 -11.91 -10.78 5.60
CA GLN A 262 -12.24 -11.01 7.01
C GLN A 262 -13.11 -9.89 7.61
N ASN A 263 -13.64 -9.00 6.77
CA ASN A 263 -14.53 -7.94 7.20
C ASN A 263 -15.96 -8.47 7.44
N ASP A 264 -16.76 -7.69 8.16
CA ASP A 264 -18.20 -7.95 8.38
C ASP A 264 -19.08 -7.39 7.25
N VAL A 265 -18.47 -6.75 6.24
CA VAL A 265 -19.14 -6.21 5.04
C VAL A 265 -18.50 -6.76 3.76
N GLU A 266 -19.19 -6.61 2.65
CA GLU A 266 -18.71 -7.07 1.36
C GLU A 266 -17.51 -6.25 0.85
N TYR A 267 -16.58 -6.95 0.24
CA TYR A 267 -15.38 -6.42 -0.36
C TYR A 267 -15.49 -6.42 -1.88
N PHE A 268 -15.14 -5.29 -2.50
CA PHE A 268 -15.14 -5.14 -3.94
C PHE A 268 -13.70 -5.01 -4.45
N GLN A 269 -13.36 -5.79 -5.47
CA GLN A 269 -12.02 -5.83 -6.06
C GLN A 269 -12.09 -5.70 -7.59
N TYR A 270 -11.40 -4.68 -8.11
CA TYR A 270 -10.89 -4.65 -9.47
C TYR A 270 -9.43 -5.05 -9.45
N PHE A 271 -8.97 -5.88 -10.39
CA PHE A 271 -7.56 -6.27 -10.43
C PHE A 271 -7.09 -6.62 -11.84
N TYR A 272 -5.81 -6.38 -12.12
CA TYR A 272 -5.03 -6.96 -13.21
C TYR A 272 -3.82 -7.71 -12.62
N ILE A 273 -3.63 -8.95 -13.05
CA ILE A 273 -2.47 -9.78 -12.78
C ILE A 273 -1.85 -10.10 -14.13
N ASP A 274 -0.82 -9.34 -14.48
CA ASP A 274 -0.05 -9.50 -15.70
C ASP A 274 1.09 -10.49 -15.50
N TYR A 275 1.26 -11.39 -16.45
CA TYR A 275 2.29 -12.43 -16.37
C TYR A 275 2.84 -12.79 -17.75
N GLU A 276 4.02 -13.39 -17.73
CA GLU A 276 4.66 -14.02 -18.89
C GLU A 276 4.77 -15.52 -18.69
N LEU A 277 4.59 -16.27 -19.77
CA LEU A 277 4.85 -17.72 -19.87
C LEU A 277 6.13 -17.96 -20.67
N TYR A 278 6.88 -18.98 -20.25
CA TYR A 278 8.15 -19.36 -20.86
C TYR A 278 8.07 -20.76 -21.48
N PRO A 279 8.87 -21.04 -22.52
CA PRO A 279 8.89 -22.37 -23.16
C PRO A 279 9.62 -23.39 -22.29
N GLU A 280 10.67 -22.95 -21.60
CA GLU A 280 11.57 -23.80 -20.82
C GLU A 280 11.44 -23.51 -19.32
N PRO A 281 11.72 -24.52 -18.46
CA PRO A 281 11.78 -24.33 -17.03
C PRO A 281 12.75 -23.22 -16.61
N LEU A 282 12.46 -22.59 -15.48
CA LEU A 282 13.32 -21.57 -14.91
C LEU A 282 14.67 -22.17 -14.45
N PRO A 283 15.77 -21.40 -14.50
CA PRO A 283 17.08 -21.83 -13.99
C PRO A 283 17.02 -22.31 -12.54
N LYS A 284 17.88 -23.27 -12.17
CA LYS A 284 17.90 -23.87 -10.82
C LYS A 284 18.24 -22.88 -9.70
N ASP A 285 18.90 -21.78 -10.03
CA ASP A 285 19.27 -20.69 -9.13
C ASP A 285 18.19 -19.58 -9.04
N THR A 286 17.00 -19.81 -9.61
CA THR A 286 15.85 -18.91 -9.47
C THR A 286 15.39 -18.86 -8.02
N LEU A 287 15.21 -17.64 -7.52
CA LEU A 287 14.60 -17.36 -6.22
C LEU A 287 13.15 -16.90 -6.41
N TYR A 288 12.31 -17.15 -5.42
CA TYR A 288 10.88 -16.88 -5.45
C TYR A 288 10.54 -15.71 -4.55
N PHE A 289 9.58 -14.88 -4.98
CA PHE A 289 9.19 -13.68 -4.24
C PHE A 289 8.48 -14.04 -2.93
N HIS A 290 8.76 -13.31 -1.86
CA HIS A 290 8.12 -13.48 -0.57
C HIS A 290 7.80 -12.12 0.03
N ALA A 291 6.73 -12.07 0.81
CA ALA A 291 6.38 -10.91 1.61
C ALA A 291 5.64 -11.31 2.89
N HIS A 292 5.99 -10.67 4.00
CA HIS A 292 5.39 -10.99 5.29
C HIS A 292 5.17 -9.73 6.11
N TRP A 293 3.97 -9.59 6.65
CA TRP A 293 3.61 -8.49 7.53
C TRP A 293 3.73 -8.88 9.02
N ARG A 294 4.32 -7.98 9.81
CA ARG A 294 4.49 -8.09 11.26
C ARG A 294 4.08 -6.79 11.95
N ARG A 295 3.75 -6.87 13.24
CA ARG A 295 3.43 -5.72 14.09
C ARG A 295 3.74 -6.02 15.56
N GLU A 296 4.21 -5.01 16.26
CA GLU A 296 4.28 -4.93 17.72
C GLU A 296 3.52 -3.67 18.15
N ASN A 297 2.60 -3.81 19.12
CA ASN A 297 1.75 -2.70 19.54
C ASN A 297 1.35 -2.84 21.03
N PRO A 298 2.02 -2.10 21.94
CA PRO A 298 3.25 -1.35 21.68
C PRO A 298 4.47 -2.28 21.52
N THR A 299 5.61 -1.74 21.07
CA THR A 299 6.92 -2.35 21.30
C THR A 299 7.26 -2.33 22.80
N GLU A 300 8.02 -3.32 23.25
CA GLU A 300 8.33 -3.53 24.69
C GLU A 300 9.53 -2.67 25.14
N GLY A 301 9.40 -1.34 25.01
CA GLY A 301 10.40 -0.37 25.44
C GLY A 301 10.64 -0.34 26.95
N TRP A 302 11.91 -0.29 27.37
CA TRP A 302 12.26 -0.27 28.81
C TRP A 302 12.21 1.13 29.46
N GLY A 303 12.21 2.20 28.65
CA GLY A 303 12.30 3.58 29.12
C GLY A 303 11.43 4.58 28.35
N PRO A 304 10.13 4.32 28.13
CA PRO A 304 9.27 5.18 27.29
C PRO A 304 9.02 6.57 27.88
N ASN A 305 9.40 6.80 29.13
CA ASN A 305 9.33 8.11 29.78
C ASN A 305 10.67 8.87 29.77
N LEU A 306 11.72 8.30 29.15
CA LEU A 306 13.02 8.94 28.99
C LEU A 306 13.07 9.66 27.65
N GLN A 307 13.73 10.82 27.64
CA GLN A 307 13.88 11.62 26.44
C GLN A 307 14.93 11.00 25.52
N THR A 308 14.61 10.84 24.24
CA THR A 308 15.57 10.43 23.21
C THR A 308 16.72 11.45 23.12
N ASN A 309 17.95 10.97 22.85
CA ASN A 309 19.17 11.79 22.84
C ASN A 309 19.53 12.44 24.18
N SER A 310 18.99 11.92 25.29
CA SER A 310 19.42 12.31 26.63
C SER A 310 20.58 11.44 27.13
N LYS A 311 21.17 11.84 28.27
CA LYS A 311 22.19 11.02 28.95
C LYS A 311 21.62 9.72 29.53
N ASP A 312 20.31 9.71 29.82
CA ASP A 312 19.63 8.59 30.47
C ASP A 312 19.44 7.41 29.51
N THR A 313 19.43 7.66 28.20
CA THR A 313 19.28 6.64 27.16
C THR A 313 20.61 6.10 26.64
N GLN A 314 21.76 6.63 27.07
CA GLN A 314 23.10 6.23 26.58
C GLN A 314 23.53 4.87 27.15
N ILE A 315 22.93 3.79 26.65
CA ILE A 315 23.20 2.41 27.03
C ILE A 315 23.70 1.61 25.82
N ALA A 316 24.39 0.50 26.08
CA ALA A 316 24.84 -0.39 25.01
C ALA A 316 23.81 -1.49 24.75
N ASN A 317 23.39 -1.65 23.50
CA ASN A 317 22.73 -2.84 22.99
C ASN A 317 23.73 -3.63 22.15
N LEU A 318 24.23 -4.75 22.67
CA LEU A 318 25.35 -5.50 22.08
C LEU A 318 24.94 -6.87 21.53
N ASP A 319 23.65 -7.15 21.46
CA ASP A 319 23.14 -8.44 21.01
C ASP A 319 21.90 -8.32 20.11
N GLY A 320 21.28 -7.13 20.02
CA GLY A 320 20.07 -6.91 19.26
C GLY A 320 18.86 -7.66 19.83
N ASN A 321 18.95 -8.15 21.07
CA ASN A 321 17.83 -8.79 21.75
C ASN A 321 16.74 -7.74 22.02
N ASN A 322 15.49 -8.13 21.81
CA ASN A 322 14.31 -7.26 21.93
C ASN A 322 14.22 -6.12 20.91
N ASN A 323 15.10 -6.07 19.90
CA ASN A 323 14.86 -5.25 18.72
C ASN A 323 13.56 -5.70 18.04
N TYR A 324 12.87 -4.75 17.42
CA TYR A 324 11.74 -5.05 16.57
C TYR A 324 12.21 -5.86 15.36
N VAL A 325 11.53 -6.98 15.06
CA VAL A 325 11.93 -7.88 13.96
C VAL A 325 11.20 -7.51 12.67
N ILE A 326 11.94 -7.01 11.69
CA ILE A 326 11.45 -6.72 10.34
C ILE A 326 11.30 -8.02 9.54
N LEU A 327 12.34 -8.86 9.51
CA LEU A 327 12.38 -10.14 8.81
C LEU A 327 13.18 -11.15 9.63
N GLU A 328 12.71 -12.39 9.68
CA GLU A 328 13.48 -13.53 10.17
C GLU A 328 13.09 -14.75 9.35
N THR A 329 14.06 -15.36 8.66
CA THR A 329 13.83 -16.52 7.80
C THR A 329 15.09 -17.36 7.62
N GLU A 330 14.88 -18.61 7.24
CA GLU A 330 15.91 -19.57 6.84
C GLU A 330 15.78 -19.91 5.35
N GLY A 331 16.91 -20.29 4.76
CA GLY A 331 17.06 -20.59 3.34
C GLY A 331 18.16 -19.76 2.68
N LYS A 332 18.21 -19.82 1.36
CA LYS A 332 19.12 -19.00 0.54
C LYS A 332 18.31 -17.94 -0.21
N GLY A 333 18.71 -16.68 -0.12
CA GLY A 333 17.93 -15.59 -0.68
C GLY A 333 18.57 -14.20 -0.61
N ASN A 334 17.73 -13.21 -0.91
CA ASN A 334 18.03 -11.78 -0.95
C ASN A 334 16.89 -11.01 -0.29
N PHE A 335 17.14 -10.31 0.80
CA PHE A 335 16.23 -9.30 1.32
C PHE A 335 16.33 -8.04 0.45
N ILE A 336 15.17 -7.54 0.00
CA ILE A 336 15.10 -6.42 -0.96
C ILE A 336 14.42 -5.18 -0.37
N GLY A 337 14.11 -5.18 0.93
CA GLY A 337 13.59 -4.00 1.62
C GLY A 337 12.22 -4.20 2.27
N CYS A 338 11.66 -3.09 2.75
CA CYS A 338 10.42 -3.07 3.50
C CYS A 338 9.67 -1.73 3.36
N ASN A 339 8.38 -1.75 3.72
CA ASN A 339 7.69 -0.55 4.19
C ASN A 339 7.42 -0.69 5.68
N HIS A 340 7.52 0.41 6.41
CA HIS A 340 7.48 0.45 7.85
C HIS A 340 6.58 1.60 8.32
N SER A 341 5.64 1.29 9.19
CA SER A 341 4.69 2.22 9.79
C SER A 341 4.98 2.35 11.27
N VAL A 342 5.09 3.59 11.74
CA VAL A 342 5.28 3.94 13.15
C VAL A 342 4.13 4.86 13.57
N THR A 343 3.44 4.49 14.65
CA THR A 343 2.61 5.43 15.41
C THR A 343 3.29 5.72 16.74
N HIS A 344 3.81 6.94 16.89
CA HIS A 344 4.67 7.34 18.01
C HIS A 344 3.86 7.89 19.20
N PHE A 345 4.24 7.57 20.45
CA PHE A 345 3.42 7.95 21.63
C PHE A 345 4.09 8.89 22.64
N GLN A 346 5.39 9.13 22.53
CA GLN A 346 6.19 9.76 23.59
C GLN A 346 6.51 11.24 23.30
N GLY A 347 6.21 11.74 22.10
CA GLY A 347 6.45 13.14 21.73
C GLY A 347 7.93 13.51 21.67
N THR A 348 8.79 12.52 21.47
CA THR A 348 10.23 12.68 21.23
C THR A 348 10.56 12.11 19.84
N TRP A 349 11.84 12.03 19.49
CA TRP A 349 12.25 11.47 18.20
C TRP A 349 12.22 9.94 18.28
N TRP A 350 11.48 9.27 17.39
CA TRP A 350 11.31 7.82 17.43
C TRP A 350 12.48 7.06 16.78
N GLY A 351 13.22 7.71 15.88
CA GLY A 351 14.09 7.05 14.92
C GLY A 351 15.56 6.94 15.30
N GLU A 352 16.00 7.13 16.54
CA GLU A 352 17.42 6.90 16.91
C GLU A 352 17.84 5.43 16.91
N GLY A 353 16.91 4.49 16.72
CA GLY A 353 17.20 3.07 16.84
C GLY A 353 17.97 2.51 15.64
N ASP A 354 19.05 1.79 15.91
CA ASP A 354 19.92 1.23 14.87
C ASP A 354 19.26 0.02 14.17
N ASP A 355 19.40 -0.10 12.85
CA ASP A 355 19.18 -1.38 12.18
C ASP A 355 20.34 -2.35 12.49
N MET A 356 20.00 -3.59 12.83
CA MET A 356 20.98 -4.65 13.05
C MET A 356 20.58 -5.87 12.21
N ILE A 357 21.47 -6.30 11.32
CA ILE A 357 21.16 -7.36 10.36
C ILE A 357 22.17 -8.49 10.50
N PHE A 358 21.68 -9.63 10.97
CA PHE A 358 22.46 -10.84 11.23
C PHE A 358 22.32 -11.78 10.04
N ILE A 359 23.44 -12.15 9.43
CA ILE A 359 23.50 -12.99 8.24
C ILE A 359 24.37 -14.22 8.52
N ASP A 360 23.83 -15.41 8.25
CA ASP A 360 24.57 -16.68 8.25
C ASP A 360 25.46 -16.94 9.49
N ASP A 361 26.75 -16.62 9.43
CA ASP A 361 27.75 -16.81 10.51
C ASP A 361 27.66 -15.75 11.63
N ASP A 362 26.98 -14.63 11.41
CA ASP A 362 26.71 -13.63 12.45
C ASP A 362 25.96 -14.22 13.65
N PHE A 363 25.23 -15.32 13.47
CA PHE A 363 24.52 -15.99 14.56
C PHE A 363 25.45 -16.75 15.53
N ASP A 364 26.71 -16.98 15.14
CA ASP A 364 27.74 -17.60 15.97
C ASP A 364 28.72 -16.56 16.57
N VAL A 365 28.64 -15.31 16.09
CA VAL A 365 29.44 -14.17 16.57
C VAL A 365 28.63 -13.39 17.60
N LYS A 366 29.27 -12.93 18.69
CA LYS A 366 28.57 -12.21 19.75
C LYS A 366 28.22 -10.77 19.36
N TRP A 367 29.16 -10.06 18.73
CA TRP A 367 29.05 -8.64 18.35
C TRP A 367 30.27 -8.19 17.52
N PRO A 368 30.14 -7.24 16.59
CA PRO A 368 28.89 -6.75 15.99
C PRO A 368 28.37 -7.68 14.89
N PRO A 369 27.10 -7.58 14.48
CA PRO A 369 26.65 -8.19 13.23
C PRO A 369 27.38 -7.59 12.02
N SER A 370 27.36 -8.29 10.89
CA SER A 370 28.01 -7.83 9.65
C SER A 370 27.43 -6.51 9.12
N MET A 371 26.18 -6.19 9.46
CA MET A 371 25.58 -4.89 9.17
C MET A 371 24.94 -4.31 10.43
N HIS A 372 25.43 -3.13 10.81
CA HIS A 372 24.96 -2.33 11.93
C HIS A 372 24.80 -0.88 11.45
N GLY A 373 23.60 -0.33 11.66
CA GLY A 373 23.20 1.02 11.26
C GLY A 373 23.56 2.10 12.27
N THR A 374 22.91 3.25 12.11
CA THR A 374 23.11 4.46 12.94
C THR A 374 21.82 5.16 13.35
N GLY A 375 20.66 4.70 12.86
CA GLY A 375 19.36 5.29 13.12
C GLY A 375 18.31 4.78 12.13
N GLY A 376 17.04 4.92 12.49
CA GLY A 376 15.88 4.55 11.68
C GLY A 376 15.76 5.43 10.45
N GLU A 377 15.87 6.76 10.56
CA GLU A 377 15.88 7.64 9.38
C GLU A 377 17.06 7.34 8.47
N ASP A 378 18.22 7.03 9.05
CA ASP A 378 19.44 6.69 8.33
C ASP A 378 19.25 5.36 7.56
N TYR A 379 18.65 4.36 8.21
CA TYR A 379 18.23 3.14 7.54
C TYR A 379 17.30 3.47 6.37
N PHE A 380 16.32 4.36 6.51
CA PHE A 380 15.45 4.77 5.40
C PHE A 380 16.11 5.75 4.41
N SER A 381 17.45 5.91 4.46
CA SER A 381 18.25 6.77 3.58
C SER A 381 17.81 8.24 3.61
N GLN A 382 17.36 8.67 4.79
CA GLN A 382 17.12 10.06 5.15
C GLN A 382 18.24 10.52 6.11
N GLY A 383 18.00 11.58 6.86
CA GLY A 383 18.96 12.07 7.85
C GLY A 383 18.43 13.34 8.51
N TRP A 384 18.76 13.52 9.79
CA TRP A 384 18.19 14.58 10.64
C TRP A 384 16.66 14.51 10.70
N GLY A 385 16.15 13.31 10.95
CA GLY A 385 14.73 13.00 10.89
C GLY A 385 14.23 12.59 9.50
N MET A 386 12.94 12.24 9.43
CA MET A 386 12.28 11.89 8.17
C MET A 386 12.04 13.13 7.30
N GLN A 387 11.98 12.92 5.99
CA GLN A 387 11.76 13.98 5.00
C GLN A 387 10.50 13.71 4.19
N LYS A 388 9.84 14.77 3.70
CA LYS A 388 8.65 14.68 2.83
C LYS A 388 9.02 14.45 1.36
N ASN A 389 9.64 13.30 1.08
CA ASN A 389 10.02 12.88 -0.27
C ASN A 389 9.59 11.44 -0.57
N ALA A 390 9.45 11.11 -1.85
CA ALA A 390 9.25 9.75 -2.33
C ALA A 390 10.18 9.55 -3.54
N PHE A 391 11.26 8.79 -3.34
CA PHE A 391 12.24 8.46 -4.36
C PHE A 391 12.10 7.00 -4.82
N PRO A 392 12.72 6.60 -5.95
CA PRO A 392 12.60 5.25 -6.48
C PRO A 392 12.99 4.13 -5.50
N PHE A 393 13.93 4.38 -4.57
CA PHE A 393 14.46 3.37 -3.65
C PHE A 393 14.17 3.64 -2.16
N CYS A 394 13.75 4.85 -1.80
CA CYS A 394 13.47 5.19 -0.41
C CYS A 394 12.51 6.39 -0.33
N GLY A 395 11.89 6.59 0.82
CA GLY A 395 11.05 7.76 1.04
C GLY A 395 10.04 7.62 2.16
N THR A 396 9.22 8.66 2.28
CA THR A 396 8.10 8.79 3.20
C THR A 396 6.78 8.80 2.41
N ILE A 397 5.87 7.92 2.79
CA ILE A 397 4.50 7.81 2.27
C ILE A 397 3.54 8.70 3.08
N ILE A 398 3.66 8.67 4.41
CA ILE A 398 2.94 9.54 5.35
C ILE A 398 3.95 10.12 6.31
N HIS A 399 3.99 11.45 6.41
CA HIS A 399 4.90 12.17 7.29
C HIS A 399 4.18 12.67 8.54
N GLU A 400 4.86 12.67 9.68
CA GLU A 400 4.27 13.06 10.97
C GLU A 400 3.76 14.51 11.03
N ASP A 401 4.38 15.43 10.30
CA ASP A 401 3.87 16.79 10.12
C ASP A 401 2.49 16.87 9.43
N ASP A 402 2.18 15.92 8.53
CA ASP A 402 0.89 15.89 7.82
C ASP A 402 -0.16 15.12 8.62
N VAL A 403 0.28 14.08 9.33
CA VAL A 403 -0.54 13.27 10.23
C VAL A 403 0.21 13.10 11.54
N PRO A 404 -0.12 13.88 12.58
CA PRO A 404 0.60 13.87 13.85
C PRO A 404 0.83 12.45 14.39
N ASN A 405 2.05 12.21 14.85
CA ASN A 405 2.53 10.94 15.39
C ASN A 405 2.56 9.76 14.42
N THR A 406 2.25 9.95 13.14
CA THR A 406 2.18 8.85 12.16
C THR A 406 3.26 9.02 11.10
N GLN A 407 4.13 8.03 11.00
CA GLN A 407 5.16 7.95 9.98
C GLN A 407 5.01 6.65 9.21
N VAL A 408 5.07 6.72 7.88
CA VAL A 408 5.14 5.53 7.01
C VAL A 408 6.27 5.74 6.03
N SER A 409 7.30 4.92 6.10
CA SER A 409 8.52 4.99 5.27
C SER A 409 8.76 3.70 4.50
N TYR A 410 9.59 3.76 3.47
CA TYR A 410 10.04 2.58 2.73
C TYR A 410 11.52 2.67 2.34
N ARG A 411 12.16 1.52 2.17
CA ARG A 411 13.48 1.37 1.56
C ARG A 411 13.52 0.09 0.72
N TRP A 412 14.17 0.17 -0.43
CA TRP A 412 14.35 -0.92 -1.39
C TRP A 412 15.83 -1.16 -1.69
N HIS A 413 16.32 -2.34 -1.28
CA HIS A 413 17.67 -2.81 -1.57
C HIS A 413 17.74 -3.49 -2.95
N LEU A 414 17.38 -2.78 -4.02
CA LEU A 414 17.32 -3.36 -5.38
C LEU A 414 18.71 -3.38 -6.05
N THR A 415 19.49 -2.32 -5.83
CA THR A 415 20.86 -2.18 -6.32
C THR A 415 21.89 -2.78 -5.37
N ASP A 416 21.49 -2.97 -4.11
CA ASP A 416 22.29 -3.36 -2.94
C ASP A 416 21.59 -4.45 -2.09
N PRO A 417 21.01 -5.51 -2.69
CA PRO A 417 20.26 -6.55 -1.97
C PRO A 417 21.11 -7.23 -0.89
N ILE A 418 20.50 -7.43 0.28
CA ILE A 418 21.14 -8.08 1.42
C ILE A 418 21.03 -9.59 1.24
N ARG A 419 22.16 -10.26 1.04
CA ARG A 419 22.22 -11.67 0.62
C ARG A 419 22.48 -12.60 1.80
N PHE A 420 21.84 -13.76 1.80
CA PHE A 420 22.02 -14.79 2.82
C PHE A 420 21.98 -16.19 2.18
N ASN A 421 22.75 -17.14 2.70
CA ASN A 421 22.82 -18.51 2.17
C ASN A 421 22.14 -19.56 3.05
N LYS A 422 21.96 -19.27 4.35
CA LYS A 422 21.36 -20.17 5.33
C LYS A 422 20.25 -19.50 6.13
N LYS A 423 20.47 -18.29 6.63
CA LYS A 423 19.49 -17.57 7.46
C LYS A 423 19.81 -16.09 7.57
N ILE A 424 18.77 -15.30 7.80
CA ILE A 424 18.86 -13.86 8.03
C ILE A 424 17.90 -13.44 9.13
N LYS A 425 18.32 -12.46 9.93
CA LYS A 425 17.45 -11.70 10.83
C LYS A 425 17.71 -10.22 10.66
N VAL A 426 16.71 -9.49 10.16
CA VAL A 426 16.71 -8.03 9.99
C VAL A 426 15.92 -7.46 11.16
N THR A 427 16.58 -6.66 12.00
CA THR A 427 15.94 -6.01 13.15
C THR A 427 16.26 -4.52 13.19
N MET A 428 15.49 -3.79 13.97
CA MET A 428 15.72 -2.37 14.25
C MET A 428 15.39 -2.10 15.71
N GLU A 429 16.20 -1.28 16.38
CA GLU A 429 15.84 -0.85 17.72
C GLU A 429 14.63 0.10 17.68
N HIS A 430 13.72 0.00 18.66
CA HIS A 430 12.61 0.94 18.79
C HIS A 430 13.03 2.12 19.68
N GLY A 431 13.76 3.05 19.06
CA GLY A 431 14.58 4.06 19.73
C GLY A 431 15.90 3.48 20.26
N HIS A 432 16.92 4.32 20.44
CA HIS A 432 18.25 3.88 20.85
C HIS A 432 18.22 2.91 22.06
N GLY A 433 18.80 1.72 21.92
CA GLY A 433 18.79 0.72 22.97
C GLY A 433 17.41 0.16 23.31
N ASN A 434 16.41 0.24 22.42
CA ASN A 434 15.03 -0.24 22.63
C ASN A 434 14.29 0.45 23.78
N HIS A 435 14.46 1.77 23.94
CA HIS A 435 13.85 2.50 25.06
C HIS A 435 12.38 2.91 24.82
N LEU A 436 11.90 3.02 23.57
CA LEU A 436 10.57 3.55 23.25
C LEU A 436 9.51 2.45 23.12
N SER A 437 8.24 2.81 23.33
CA SER A 437 7.11 1.88 23.24
C SER A 437 6.07 2.39 22.25
N ASP A 438 6.14 1.94 20.99
CA ASP A 438 5.37 2.48 19.88
C ASP A 438 4.55 1.41 19.15
N ASP A 439 3.59 1.81 18.32
CA ASP A 439 2.89 0.88 17.43
C ASP A 439 3.62 0.79 16.10
N TRP A 440 4.39 -0.29 15.92
CA TRP A 440 5.25 -0.53 14.77
C TRP A 440 4.68 -1.67 13.93
N ALA A 441 4.57 -1.46 12.62
CA ALA A 441 4.17 -2.49 11.67
C ALA A 441 5.06 -2.45 10.43
N THR A 442 5.35 -3.61 9.84
CA THR A 442 6.24 -3.71 8.68
C THR A 442 5.77 -4.78 7.73
N THR A 443 5.82 -4.53 6.43
CA THR A 443 5.89 -5.61 5.43
C THR A 443 7.29 -5.70 4.88
N ALA A 444 7.96 -6.82 5.13
CA ALA A 444 9.24 -7.16 4.55
C ALA A 444 9.05 -7.85 3.20
N TYR A 445 9.95 -7.60 2.25
CA TYR A 445 9.95 -8.20 0.92
C TYR A 445 11.31 -8.82 0.62
N TRP A 446 11.32 -10.05 0.11
CA TRP A 446 12.56 -10.75 -0.20
C TRP A 446 12.35 -11.79 -1.30
N TYR A 447 13.46 -12.33 -1.80
CA TYR A 447 13.45 -13.48 -2.68
C TYR A 447 14.21 -14.62 -2.00
N GLN A 448 13.66 -15.83 -1.98
CA GLN A 448 14.40 -16.99 -1.48
C GLN A 448 14.05 -18.28 -2.22
N THR A 449 14.88 -19.28 -2.02
CA THR A 449 14.63 -20.67 -2.43
C THR A 449 13.38 -21.24 -1.76
N LEU A 450 12.71 -22.17 -2.45
CA LEU A 450 11.65 -23.01 -1.88
C LEU A 450 12.27 -24.24 -1.17
N PRO A 451 11.65 -24.79 -0.13
CA PRO A 451 10.32 -24.44 0.40
C PRO A 451 10.29 -23.10 1.15
N SER A 452 9.15 -22.41 1.06
CA SER A 452 8.87 -21.20 1.84
C SER A 452 8.86 -21.47 3.35
N PRO A 453 9.24 -20.48 4.18
CA PRO A 453 9.03 -20.56 5.62
C PRO A 453 7.53 -20.56 5.92
N LYS A 454 7.15 -21.08 7.10
CA LYS A 454 5.76 -21.01 7.55
C LYS A 454 5.45 -19.59 8.02
N LEU A 455 4.70 -18.84 7.21
CA LEU A 455 4.29 -17.48 7.53
C LEU A 455 2.99 -17.48 8.35
N THR A 456 2.95 -16.66 9.39
CA THR A 456 1.78 -16.45 10.25
C THR A 456 1.21 -15.06 10.06
N ILE A 457 0.00 -14.80 10.58
CA ILE A 457 -0.58 -13.46 10.60
C ILE A 457 -1.30 -13.27 11.93
N LEU A 458 -1.23 -12.05 12.49
CA LEU A 458 -1.96 -11.72 13.70
C LEU A 458 -3.49 -11.84 13.46
N PRO A 459 -4.27 -12.19 14.50
CA PRO A 459 -5.74 -12.09 14.45
C PRO A 459 -6.19 -10.70 13.98
N MET A 460 -7.34 -10.62 13.29
CA MET A 460 -7.82 -9.38 12.68
C MET A 460 -7.89 -8.22 13.67
N GLU A 461 -8.41 -8.47 14.86
CA GLU A 461 -8.61 -7.49 15.93
C GLU A 461 -7.28 -6.83 16.35
N GLN A 462 -6.18 -7.60 16.29
CA GLN A 462 -4.84 -7.13 16.63
C GLN A 462 -4.14 -6.42 15.48
N ARG A 463 -4.74 -6.38 14.28
CA ARG A 463 -4.23 -5.65 13.11
C ARG A 463 -4.87 -4.28 12.94
N LEU A 464 -6.06 -4.07 13.51
CA LEU A 464 -6.81 -2.82 13.37
C LEU A 464 -6.01 -1.60 13.83
N VAL A 465 -6.28 -0.48 13.17
CA VAL A 465 -5.45 0.73 13.28
C VAL A 465 -5.77 1.48 14.56
N ARG A 466 -4.73 1.91 15.27
CA ARG A 466 -4.91 2.83 16.41
C ARG A 466 -5.28 4.20 15.86
N ARG A 467 -6.45 4.72 16.24
CA ARG A 467 -6.89 6.07 15.86
C ARG A 467 -7.64 6.76 16.99
N PRO A 468 -7.62 8.10 17.05
CA PRO A 468 -8.43 8.85 18.00
C PRO A 468 -9.91 8.48 17.81
N GLN A 469 -10.56 8.04 18.88
CA GLN A 469 -12.01 7.87 18.89
C GLN A 469 -12.63 9.12 19.51
N LEU A 470 -13.48 9.80 18.74
CA LEU A 470 -14.34 10.82 19.32
C LEU A 470 -15.37 10.13 20.22
N PRO A 471 -15.72 10.71 21.39
CA PRO A 471 -16.79 10.19 22.22
C PRO A 471 -18.05 10.00 21.38
N ALA A 472 -18.60 8.80 21.40
CA ALA A 472 -19.85 8.52 20.69
C ALA A 472 -20.92 9.48 21.21
N ILE A 473 -21.46 10.30 20.31
CA ILE A 473 -22.62 11.12 20.64
C ILE A 473 -23.82 10.20 20.61
N GLU A 474 -24.41 9.93 21.78
CA GLU A 474 -25.72 9.31 21.83
C GLU A 474 -26.74 10.32 21.27
N LEU A 475 -27.11 10.14 20.01
CA LEU A 475 -28.19 10.89 19.40
C LEU A 475 -29.49 10.47 20.09
N LYS A 476 -29.93 11.29 21.06
CA LYS A 476 -31.21 11.10 21.73
C LYS A 476 -32.31 11.02 20.69
N LYS A 477 -33.00 9.88 20.62
CA LYS A 477 -34.21 9.78 19.80
C LYS A 477 -35.17 10.89 20.24
N PRO A 478 -35.69 11.70 19.32
CA PRO A 478 -36.64 12.73 19.69
C PRO A 478 -37.86 12.06 20.37
N PRO A 479 -38.41 12.64 21.44
CA PRO A 479 -39.62 12.11 22.07
C PRO A 479 -40.73 12.01 21.01
N THR A 480 -41.31 10.82 20.84
CA THR A 480 -42.27 10.53 19.77
C THR A 480 -43.57 11.32 19.91
N ASP A 481 -43.90 11.75 21.14
CA ASP A 481 -44.99 12.66 21.50
C ASP A 481 -44.75 14.11 21.02
N ARG A 482 -43.48 14.50 20.80
CA ARG A 482 -43.12 15.83 20.27
C ARG A 482 -43.04 15.90 18.75
N LEU A 483 -43.17 14.76 18.06
CA LEU A 483 -43.22 14.75 16.60
C LEU A 483 -44.58 15.21 16.10
N THR A 484 -44.61 15.99 15.02
CA THR A 484 -45.84 16.25 14.28
C THR A 484 -46.30 14.99 13.53
N ASP A 485 -47.57 14.93 13.12
CA ASP A 485 -48.06 13.81 12.29
C ASP A 485 -47.25 13.63 11.00
N VAL A 486 -46.85 14.76 10.39
CA VAL A 486 -46.01 14.76 9.19
C VAL A 486 -44.65 14.13 9.49
N GLN A 487 -44.00 14.50 10.60
CA GLN A 487 -42.70 13.94 10.99
C GLN A 487 -42.80 12.44 11.29
N ARG A 488 -43.84 11.99 12.02
CA ARG A 488 -44.07 10.56 12.27
C ARG A 488 -44.20 9.79 10.96
N LYS A 489 -45.02 10.29 10.03
CA LYS A 489 -45.20 9.69 8.71
C LYS A 489 -43.89 9.62 7.91
N MET A 490 -43.03 10.65 7.98
CA MET A 490 -41.72 10.62 7.31
C MET A 490 -40.78 9.56 7.90
N HIS A 491 -40.80 9.35 9.23
CA HIS A 491 -40.05 8.26 9.86
C HIS A 491 -40.53 6.88 9.39
N GLU A 492 -41.84 6.64 9.36
CA GLU A 492 -42.42 5.39 8.86
C GLU A 492 -42.04 5.13 7.39
N GLN A 493 -42.13 6.16 6.54
CA GLN A 493 -41.73 6.07 5.14
C GLN A 493 -40.22 5.81 4.98
N HIS A 494 -39.39 6.42 5.83
CA HIS A 494 -37.95 6.17 5.86
C HIS A 494 -37.64 4.70 6.16
N GLU A 495 -38.21 4.13 7.23
CA GLU A 495 -37.98 2.74 7.62
C GLU A 495 -38.42 1.76 6.52
N GLN A 496 -39.58 1.99 5.90
CA GLN A 496 -40.06 1.20 4.76
C GLN A 496 -39.11 1.28 3.58
N ARG A 497 -38.65 2.50 3.22
CA ARG A 497 -37.68 2.71 2.14
C ARG A 497 -36.35 2.05 2.46
N TYR A 498 -35.88 2.13 3.71
CA TYR A 498 -34.60 1.56 4.10
C TYR A 498 -34.61 0.04 4.03
N LYS A 499 -35.67 -0.60 4.54
CA LYS A 499 -35.85 -2.04 4.43
C LYS A 499 -35.81 -2.50 2.98
N LYS A 500 -36.62 -1.86 2.11
CA LYS A 500 -36.65 -2.16 0.67
C LYS A 500 -35.27 -1.97 0.02
N PHE A 501 -34.58 -0.88 0.36
CA PHE A 501 -33.24 -0.58 -0.15
C PHE A 501 -32.21 -1.66 0.21
N LEU A 502 -32.25 -2.17 1.45
CA LEU A 502 -31.38 -3.25 1.89
C LEU A 502 -31.70 -4.59 1.21
N GLU A 503 -32.98 -4.89 0.99
CA GLU A 503 -33.42 -6.08 0.23
C GLU A 503 -32.90 -6.03 -1.22
N GLU A 504 -33.09 -4.90 -1.91
CA GLU A 504 -32.59 -4.72 -3.29
C GLU A 504 -31.05 -4.80 -3.37
N ARG A 505 -30.35 -4.18 -2.41
CA ARG A 505 -28.89 -4.28 -2.31
C ARG A 505 -28.46 -5.73 -2.14
N LYS A 506 -29.12 -6.47 -1.24
CA LYS A 506 -28.79 -7.86 -0.97
C LYS A 506 -28.95 -8.73 -2.23
N GLU A 507 -30.05 -8.58 -2.97
CA GLU A 507 -30.25 -9.26 -4.26
C GLU A 507 -29.10 -8.96 -5.24
N TRP A 508 -28.72 -7.69 -5.35
CA TRP A 508 -27.65 -7.24 -6.25
C TRP A 508 -26.27 -7.81 -5.85
N ILE A 509 -25.93 -7.78 -4.56
CA ILE A 509 -24.70 -8.34 -4.00
C ILE A 509 -24.64 -9.85 -4.22
N ASP A 510 -25.71 -10.57 -3.87
CA ASP A 510 -25.75 -12.03 -3.95
C ASP A 510 -25.52 -12.51 -5.40
N ARG A 511 -26.15 -11.84 -6.37
CA ARG A 511 -25.93 -12.10 -7.79
C ARG A 511 -24.47 -11.87 -8.20
N ARG A 512 -23.88 -10.74 -7.81
CA ARG A 512 -22.49 -10.41 -8.19
C ARG A 512 -21.47 -11.32 -7.53
N ALA A 513 -21.68 -11.70 -6.26
CA ALA A 513 -20.83 -12.68 -5.58
C ALA A 513 -20.91 -14.07 -6.25
N ALA A 514 -22.11 -14.49 -6.69
CA ALA A 514 -22.25 -15.71 -7.48
C ALA A 514 -21.50 -15.63 -8.82
N ASN A 515 -21.56 -14.48 -9.51
CA ASN A 515 -20.78 -14.25 -10.73
C ASN A 515 -19.27 -14.33 -10.47
N THR A 516 -18.78 -13.78 -9.36
CA THR A 516 -17.36 -13.90 -8.96
C THR A 516 -16.91 -15.36 -8.93
N ARG A 517 -17.72 -16.31 -8.44
CA ARG A 517 -17.37 -17.74 -8.43
C ARG A 517 -17.33 -18.39 -9.82
N ILE A 518 -18.14 -17.87 -10.74
CA ILE A 518 -18.11 -18.30 -12.14
C ILE A 518 -16.84 -17.75 -12.81
N TYR A 519 -16.54 -16.47 -12.60
CA TYR A 519 -15.39 -15.78 -13.19
C TYR A 519 -14.06 -16.30 -12.63
N GLU A 520 -14.01 -16.64 -11.34
CA GLU A 520 -12.90 -17.38 -10.70
C GLU A 520 -12.54 -18.62 -11.52
N LYS A 521 -13.49 -19.55 -11.69
CA LYS A 521 -13.25 -20.79 -12.46
C LYS A 521 -12.89 -20.52 -13.93
N ALA A 522 -13.56 -19.55 -14.55
CA ALA A 522 -13.34 -19.22 -15.95
C ALA A 522 -11.96 -18.57 -16.18
N ASN A 523 -11.45 -17.78 -15.24
CA ASN A 523 -10.11 -17.21 -15.30
C ASN A 523 -9.03 -18.30 -15.23
N ILE A 524 -9.21 -19.29 -14.36
CA ILE A 524 -8.31 -20.46 -14.27
C ILE A 524 -8.28 -21.20 -15.61
N GLU A 525 -9.46 -21.51 -16.17
CA GLU A 525 -9.55 -22.23 -17.45
C GLU A 525 -8.97 -21.40 -18.61
N HIS A 526 -9.24 -20.10 -18.66
CA HIS A 526 -8.70 -19.23 -19.70
C HIS A 526 -7.16 -19.16 -19.63
N ALA A 527 -6.57 -19.06 -18.44
CA ALA A 527 -5.12 -19.07 -18.27
C ALA A 527 -4.49 -20.38 -18.79
N LYS A 528 -5.12 -21.53 -18.52
CA LYS A 528 -4.72 -22.84 -19.04
C LYS A 528 -4.77 -22.90 -20.56
N GLN A 529 -5.85 -22.41 -21.16
CA GLN A 529 -6.01 -22.38 -22.63
C GLN A 529 -4.97 -21.46 -23.30
N ILE A 530 -4.65 -20.32 -22.70
CA ILE A 530 -3.57 -19.44 -23.18
C ILE A 530 -2.25 -20.21 -23.22
N ARG A 531 -1.91 -20.94 -22.14
CA ARG A 531 -0.69 -21.73 -22.07
C ARG A 531 -0.66 -22.84 -23.12
N GLN A 532 -1.74 -23.59 -23.28
CA GLN A 532 -1.83 -24.64 -24.31
C GLN A 532 -1.63 -24.09 -25.71
N ARG A 533 -2.29 -22.98 -26.06
CA ARG A 533 -2.12 -22.31 -27.36
C ARG A 533 -0.71 -21.78 -27.55
N TYR A 534 -0.07 -21.27 -26.49
CA TYR A 534 1.31 -20.84 -26.56
C TYR A 534 2.25 -22.00 -26.86
N LEU A 535 2.15 -23.11 -26.14
CA LEU A 535 2.97 -24.29 -26.38
C LEU A 535 2.75 -24.90 -27.76
N ALA A 536 1.52 -24.89 -28.28
CA ALA A 536 1.22 -25.34 -29.63
C ALA A 536 1.76 -24.40 -30.74
N SER A 537 2.16 -23.18 -30.38
CA SER A 537 2.72 -22.18 -31.32
C SER A 537 4.25 -22.17 -31.39
N LEU A 538 4.92 -22.88 -30.47
CA LEU A 538 6.36 -23.10 -30.45
C LEU A 538 6.73 -24.22 -31.44
#